data_AF-A0A3L8DDV8-F1
#
_entry.id   AF-A0A3L8DDV8-F1
#
_cell.length_a   1.000
_cell.length_b   1.000
_cell.length_c   1.000
_cell.angle_alpha   90.00
_cell.angle_beta   90.00
_cell.angle_gamma   90.00
#
_symmetry.space_group_name_H-M   'P 1'
#
loop_
_entity.id
_entity.type
_entity.pdbx_description
1 polymer ?
#
loop_
_entity_poly.entity_id
_entity_poly.type
_entity_poly.pdbx_seq_one_letter_code
_entity_poly.pdbx_strand_id
1 'polypeptide(L)'
;MVMGNNCVAFMFDEIRYELDGVEIDRNRNVGTTSPLKNYTLLTLDRGVTLGNSGWDTYYSDNADGYFNFCVPLTMLLGFCEDYKRVVINARHELILIRSRNDNNSLLGNPALAPVINIFKIQ
;
A
#
# COMPACT_ATOMS: atom_id res chain seq x y z
N MET A 1 7.81 11.15 13.97
CA MET A 1 7.00 11.55 12.80
C MET A 1 5.85 10.59 12.69
N VAL A 2 4.61 11.03 12.51
CA VAL A 2 3.45 10.12 12.55
C VAL A 2 3.07 9.69 11.14
N MET A 3 2.94 8.39 10.89
CA MET A 3 2.48 7.86 9.59
C MET A 3 1.00 8.15 9.39
N GLY A 4 0.63 8.56 8.18
CA GLY A 4 -0.78 8.73 7.80
C GLY A 4 -1.48 7.38 7.61
N ASN A 5 -2.81 7.41 7.65
CA ASN A 5 -3.60 6.25 7.23
C ASN A 5 -3.26 5.90 5.78
N ASN A 6 -3.13 4.61 5.47
CA ASN A 6 -2.83 4.11 4.14
C ASN A 6 -1.49 4.64 3.57
N CYS A 7 -0.54 4.99 4.45
CA CYS A 7 0.71 5.64 4.09
C CYS A 7 1.52 4.93 2.99
N VAL A 8 1.55 3.59 3.01
CA VAL A 8 2.29 2.79 2.03
C VAL A 8 1.73 2.95 0.63
N ALA A 9 0.40 2.96 0.48
CA ALA A 9 -0.23 3.15 -0.82
C ALA A 9 0.02 4.56 -1.37
N PHE A 10 0.12 5.58 -0.52
CA PHE A 10 0.51 6.93 -0.93
C PHE A 10 1.96 7.04 -1.39
N MET A 11 2.84 6.09 -1.03
CA MET A 11 4.22 6.08 -1.53
C MET A 11 4.28 5.78 -3.04
N PHE A 12 3.22 5.22 -3.63
CA PHE A 12 3.22 4.83 -5.04
C PHE A 12 2.10 5.52 -5.82
N ASP A 13 2.46 6.16 -6.94
CA ASP A 13 1.51 6.73 -7.89
C ASP A 13 0.79 5.63 -8.66
N GLU A 14 1.47 4.49 -8.87
CA GLU A 14 0.94 3.36 -9.61
C GLU A 14 1.47 2.02 -9.10
N ILE A 15 0.59 1.03 -9.09
CA ILE A 15 0.91 -0.38 -8.89
C ILE A 15 0.34 -1.15 -10.07
N ARG A 16 1.16 -2.01 -10.67
CA ARG A 16 0.77 -2.87 -11.77
C ARG A 16 1.20 -4.30 -11.50
N TYR A 17 0.33 -5.24 -11.78
CA TYR A 17 0.59 -6.66 -11.68
C TYR A 17 0.55 -7.30 -13.05
N GLU A 18 1.61 -8.04 -13.37
CA GLU A 18 1.79 -8.75 -14.63
C GLU A 18 1.99 -10.25 -14.39
N LEU A 19 1.47 -11.05 -15.33
CA LEU A 19 1.73 -12.49 -15.46
C LEU A 19 2.34 -12.74 -16.82
N ASP A 20 3.55 -13.32 -16.86
CA ASP A 20 4.28 -13.62 -18.11
C ASP A 20 4.40 -12.39 -19.05
N GLY A 21 4.60 -11.21 -18.47
CA GLY A 21 4.69 -9.93 -19.20
C GLY A 21 3.36 -9.36 -19.69
N VAL A 22 2.22 -9.96 -19.31
CA VAL A 22 0.87 -9.47 -19.60
C VAL A 22 0.32 -8.74 -18.39
N GLU A 23 -0.08 -7.47 -18.57
CA GLU A 23 -0.77 -6.67 -17.55
C GLU A 23 -2.11 -7.33 -17.18
N ILE A 24 -2.22 -7.77 -15.94
CA ILE A 24 -3.43 -8.39 -15.38
C ILE A 24 -4.28 -7.35 -14.67
N ASP A 25 -3.64 -6.45 -13.92
CA ASP A 25 -4.31 -5.39 -13.19
C ASP A 25 -3.38 -4.20 -12.98
N ARG A 26 -3.96 -3.02 -12.89
CA ARG A 26 -3.27 -1.76 -12.71
C ARG A 26 -4.14 -0.79 -11.91
N ASN A 27 -3.55 -0.23 -10.86
CA ASN A 27 -4.15 0.82 -10.07
C ASN A 27 -3.28 2.07 -10.09
N ARG A 28 -3.89 3.22 -10.41
CA ARG A 28 -3.28 4.55 -10.37
C ARG A 28 -3.88 5.37 -9.24
N ASN A 29 -3.11 6.32 -8.71
CA ASN A 29 -3.48 7.11 -7.53
C ASN A 29 -3.81 6.19 -6.35
N VAL A 30 -2.94 5.21 -6.13
CA VAL A 30 -3.17 4.05 -5.25
C VAL A 30 -3.56 4.50 -3.85
N GLY A 31 -2.90 5.53 -3.33
CA GLY A 31 -3.20 6.12 -2.03
C GLY A 31 -4.61 6.70 -1.90
N THR A 32 -5.26 7.13 -3.00
CA THR A 32 -6.63 7.67 -3.01
C THR A 32 -7.68 6.63 -3.36
N THR A 33 -7.37 5.71 -4.28
CA THR A 33 -8.32 4.68 -4.73
C THR A 33 -8.46 3.57 -3.69
N SER A 34 -7.38 3.16 -3.03
CA SER A 34 -7.44 2.07 -2.06
C SER A 34 -8.27 2.40 -0.81
N PRO A 35 -8.25 3.62 -0.21
CA PRO A 35 -9.15 3.93 0.89
C PRO A 35 -10.61 3.93 0.46
N LEU A 36 -10.95 4.49 -0.72
CA LEU A 36 -12.33 4.48 -1.23
C LEU A 36 -12.87 3.05 -1.38
N LYS A 37 -12.02 2.17 -1.91
CA LYS A 37 -12.31 0.73 -2.01
C LYS A 37 -12.44 0.08 -0.62
N ASN A 38 -11.47 0.29 0.25
CA ASN A 38 -11.42 -0.39 1.53
C ASN A 38 -12.51 0.11 2.50
N TYR A 39 -12.84 1.40 2.54
CA TYR A 39 -13.92 1.91 3.38
C TYR A 39 -15.28 1.28 3.06
N THR A 40 -15.53 0.92 1.80
CA THR A 40 -16.80 0.29 1.40
C THR A 40 -16.83 -1.23 1.63
N LEU A 41 -15.66 -1.88 1.68
CA LEU A 41 -15.52 -3.34 1.75
C LEU A 41 -15.02 -3.86 3.11
N LEU A 42 -14.49 -2.99 3.97
CA LEU A 42 -13.97 -3.37 5.28
C LEU A 42 -15.11 -3.58 6.27
N THR A 43 -15.30 -4.83 6.68
CA THR A 43 -16.01 -5.16 7.91
C THR A 43 -15.14 -4.83 9.12
N LEU A 44 -15.75 -4.60 10.29
CA LEU A 44 -15.03 -4.29 11.53
C LEU A 44 -13.96 -5.34 11.87
N ASP A 45 -14.26 -6.62 11.59
CA ASP A 45 -13.35 -7.77 11.78
C ASP A 45 -12.09 -7.69 10.90
N ARG A 46 -12.22 -7.25 9.64
CA ARG A 46 -11.09 -7.01 8.74
C ARG A 46 -10.25 -5.81 9.17
N GLY A 47 -10.84 -4.79 9.79
CA GLY A 47 -10.12 -3.63 10.31
C GLY A 47 -9.07 -4.02 11.36
N VAL A 48 -9.42 -4.93 12.28
CA VAL A 48 -8.52 -5.41 13.34
C VAL A 48 -7.33 -6.20 12.77
N THR A 49 -7.52 -6.92 11.67
CA THR A 49 -6.46 -7.70 11.02
C THR A 49 -5.49 -6.86 10.19
N LEU A 50 -5.78 -5.58 9.93
CA LEU A 50 -5.00 -4.68 9.08
C LEU A 50 -4.13 -3.68 9.84
N GLY A 51 -3.88 -3.91 11.13
CA GLY A 51 -3.05 -3.01 11.95
C GLY A 51 -1.66 -2.77 11.35
N ASN A 52 -1.03 -3.81 10.78
CA ASN A 52 0.27 -3.70 10.13
C ASN A 52 0.21 -3.26 8.65
N SER A 53 -0.98 -3.00 8.12
CA SER A 53 -1.21 -2.53 6.74
C SER A 53 -1.34 -1.01 6.64
N GLY A 54 -1.08 -0.31 7.75
CA GLY A 54 -1.16 1.15 7.81
C GLY A 54 -2.57 1.69 8.04
N TRP A 55 -3.50 0.86 8.52
CA TRP A 55 -4.89 1.23 8.82
C TRP A 55 -5.21 1.46 10.30
N ASP A 56 -4.28 1.13 11.20
CA ASP A 56 -4.42 1.46 12.62
C ASP A 56 -3.56 2.69 12.96
N THR A 57 -4.25 3.71 13.48
CA THR A 57 -3.91 5.15 13.43
C THR A 57 -2.79 5.61 14.36
N TYR A 58 -2.05 4.70 14.99
CA TYR A 58 -1.03 5.07 15.97
C TYR A 58 0.18 4.15 15.88
N TYR A 59 0.88 4.17 14.75
CA TYR A 59 2.29 3.78 14.77
C TYR A 59 3.07 4.89 15.48
N SER A 60 3.21 4.75 16.80
CA SER A 60 4.12 5.56 17.59
C SER A 60 5.54 5.28 17.12
N ASP A 61 6.30 6.35 16.87
CA ASP A 61 7.72 6.34 16.55
C ASP A 61 8.43 5.17 17.24
N ASN A 62 8.91 4.20 16.47
CA ASN A 62 10.08 3.46 16.93
C ASN A 62 11.16 4.52 17.15
N ALA A 63 11.81 4.54 18.31
CA ALA A 63 12.82 5.55 18.65
C ALA A 63 13.93 5.66 17.58
N ASP A 64 14.13 4.58 16.82
CA ASP A 64 15.13 4.46 15.76
C ASP A 64 14.65 4.94 14.38
N GLY A 65 13.37 5.30 14.23
CA GLY A 65 12.79 5.82 12.98
C GLY A 65 12.48 4.78 11.89
N TYR A 66 12.66 3.49 12.18
CA TYR A 66 12.36 2.39 11.25
C TYR A 66 10.97 1.80 11.50
N PHE A 67 10.30 1.38 10.43
CA PHE A 67 8.99 0.72 10.49
C PHE A 67 8.88 -0.32 9.39
N ASN A 68 7.98 -1.28 9.57
CA ASN A 68 7.66 -2.31 8.59
C ASN A 68 6.16 -2.37 8.38
N PHE A 69 5.74 -2.66 7.15
CA PHE A 69 4.34 -2.84 6.81
C PHE A 69 4.12 -4.17 6.10
N CYS A 70 2.94 -4.74 6.27
CA CYS A 70 2.43 -5.86 5.50
C CYS A 70 1.11 -5.43 4.88
N VAL A 71 1.12 -5.15 3.57
CA VAL A 71 -0.07 -4.66 2.86
C VAL A 71 -0.62 -5.76 1.96
N PRO A 72 -1.82 -6.28 2.22
CA PRO A 72 -2.49 -7.22 1.34
C PRO A 72 -2.72 -6.63 -0.05
N LEU A 73 -2.32 -7.36 -1.11
CA LEU A 73 -2.53 -6.91 -2.49
C LEU A 73 -4.02 -6.76 -2.85
N THR A 74 -4.91 -7.47 -2.17
CA THR A 74 -6.38 -7.33 -2.30
C THR A 74 -6.86 -5.90 -2.04
N MET A 75 -6.14 -5.14 -1.21
CA MET A 75 -6.45 -3.74 -0.91
C MET A 75 -6.06 -2.81 -2.05
N LEU A 76 -5.13 -3.23 -2.91
CA LEU A 76 -4.48 -2.39 -3.91
C LEU A 76 -4.89 -2.76 -5.34
N LEU A 77 -5.22 -4.02 -5.58
CA LEU A 77 -5.53 -4.60 -6.89
C LEU A 77 -6.86 -5.37 -6.81
N GLY A 78 -7.72 -5.19 -7.80
CA GLY A 78 -8.99 -5.92 -7.92
C GLY A 78 -8.78 -7.40 -8.26
N PHE A 79 -7.79 -7.73 -9.08
CA PHE A 79 -7.47 -9.12 -9.43
C PHE A 79 -7.22 -9.98 -8.19
N CYS A 80 -6.43 -9.46 -7.24
CA CYS A 80 -6.10 -10.17 -6.00
C CYS A 80 -7.31 -10.37 -5.08
N GLU A 81 -8.36 -9.57 -5.24
CA GLU A 81 -9.62 -9.74 -4.51
C GLU A 81 -10.50 -10.83 -5.13
N ASP A 82 -10.67 -10.80 -6.44
CA ASP A 82 -11.68 -11.64 -7.12
C ASP A 82 -11.14 -13.01 -7.53
N TYR A 83 -9.87 -13.10 -7.92
CA TYR A 83 -9.31 -14.33 -8.45
C TYR A 83 -9.00 -15.33 -7.34
N LYS A 84 -9.74 -16.45 -7.32
CA LYS A 84 -9.62 -17.49 -6.27
C LYS A 84 -8.87 -18.75 -6.69
N ARG A 85 -8.34 -18.81 -7.92
CA ARG A 85 -7.62 -19.99 -8.40
C ARG A 85 -6.13 -19.82 -8.17
N VAL A 86 -5.41 -20.94 -8.17
CA VAL A 86 -3.95 -20.94 -8.09
C VAL A 86 -3.38 -20.76 -9.49
N VAL A 87 -2.49 -19.79 -9.65
CA VAL A 87 -1.64 -19.66 -10.84
C VAL A 87 -0.27 -20.23 -10.47
N ILE A 88 0.18 -21.22 -11.23
CA ILE A 88 1.51 -21.82 -11.11
C ILE A 88 2.20 -21.75 -12.46
N ASN A 89 3.53 -21.90 -12.46
CA ASN A 89 4.36 -21.89 -13.68
C ASN A 89 4.23 -20.61 -14.52
N ALA A 90 3.81 -19.51 -13.92
CA ALA A 90 3.80 -18.18 -14.52
C ALA A 90 4.77 -17.28 -13.78
N ARG A 91 5.39 -16.34 -14.48
CA ARG A 91 6.21 -15.29 -13.88
C ARG A 91 5.31 -14.20 -13.34
N HIS A 92 5.33 -14.02 -12.03
CA HIS A 92 4.61 -12.95 -11.33
C HIS A 92 5.50 -11.72 -11.23
N GLU A 93 5.02 -10.57 -11.72
CA GLU A 93 5.75 -9.31 -11.63
C GLU A 93 4.85 -8.25 -10.99
N LEU A 94 5.35 -7.63 -9.92
CA LEU A 94 4.72 -6.47 -9.28
C LEU A 94 5.57 -5.25 -9.57
N ILE A 95 5.04 -4.34 -10.38
CA ILE A 95 5.68 -3.09 -10.76
C ILE A 95 5.11 -1.99 -9.87
N LEU A 96 6.00 -1.24 -9.22
CA LEU A 96 5.67 -0.14 -8.33
C LEU A 96 6.29 1.15 -8.88
N ILE A 97 5.46 2.15 -9.15
CA ILE A 97 5.92 3.48 -9.58
C ILE A 97 5.82 4.42 -8.39
N ARG A 98 6.97 4.92 -7.93
CA ARG A 98 7.07 5.79 -6.76
C ARG A 98 6.41 7.15 -7.01
N SER A 99 5.65 7.62 -6.03
CA SER A 99 5.13 8.99 -6.00
C SER A 99 6.27 10.01 -6.00
N ARG A 100 5.99 11.23 -6.49
CA ARG A 100 7.01 12.30 -6.54
C ARG A 100 7.49 12.78 -5.17
N ASN A 101 6.67 12.61 -4.13
CA ASN A 101 6.98 13.00 -2.75
C ASN A 101 6.15 12.18 -1.76
N ASP A 102 6.47 12.32 -0.47
CA ASP A 102 5.87 11.57 0.65
C ASP A 102 4.88 12.35 1.49
N ASN A 103 4.46 13.52 1.01
CA ASN A 103 3.63 14.44 1.79
C ASN A 103 2.30 13.80 2.22
N ASN A 104 1.76 12.89 1.42
CA ASN A 104 0.50 12.20 1.72
C ASN A 104 0.68 10.91 2.55
N SER A 105 1.92 10.44 2.72
CA SER A 105 2.21 9.24 3.52
C SER A 105 2.30 9.54 5.02
N LEU A 106 2.34 10.82 5.41
CA LEU A 106 2.70 11.26 6.76
C LEU A 106 1.73 12.30 7.28
N LEU A 107 1.47 12.26 8.58
CA LEU A 107 0.74 13.31 9.30
C LEU A 107 1.76 14.34 9.77
N GLY A 108 1.73 15.53 9.19
CA GLY A 108 2.65 16.61 9.54
C GLY A 108 2.56 17.79 8.59
N ASN A 109 3.42 18.79 8.82
CA ASN A 109 3.52 19.96 7.95
C ASN A 109 4.19 19.56 6.62
N PRO A 110 3.50 19.61 5.47
CA PRO A 110 4.08 19.26 4.18
C PRO A 110 5.23 20.17 3.75
N ALA A 111 5.34 21.38 4.34
CA ALA A 111 6.48 22.27 4.10
C ALA A 111 7.81 21.72 4.61
N LEU A 112 7.79 20.69 5.48
CA LEU A 112 8.99 20.00 5.94
C LEU A 112 9.54 19.01 4.90
N ALA A 113 8.81 18.78 3.79
CA ALA A 113 9.17 17.86 2.71
C ALA A 113 9.77 16.54 3.23
N PRO A 114 9.01 15.79 4.07
CA PRO A 114 9.53 14.58 4.67
C PRO A 114 9.89 13.55 3.60
N VAL A 115 10.89 12.72 3.89
CA VAL A 115 11.41 11.70 2.97
C VAL A 115 11.33 10.34 3.63
N ILE A 116 10.71 9.38 2.95
CA ILE A 116 10.63 7.99 3.36
C ILE A 116 11.50 7.13 2.45
N ASN A 117 12.48 6.47 3.06
CA ASN A 117 13.36 5.55 2.36
C ASN A 117 12.83 4.11 2.44
N ILE A 118 12.73 3.47 1.28
CA ILE A 118 12.36 2.06 1.19
C ILE A 118 13.65 1.24 1.17
N PHE A 119 13.93 0.53 2.26
CA PHE A 119 15.11 -0.32 2.36
C PHE A 119 14.89 -1.71 1.74
N LYS A 120 13.67 -2.23 1.82
CA LYS A 120 13.34 -3.59 1.38
C LYS A 120 11.86 -3.70 1.01
N ILE A 121 11.60 -4.49 -0.04
CA ILE A 121 10.28 -5.02 -0.38
C ILE A 121 10.44 -6.54 -0.48
N GLN A 122 9.51 -7.29 0.10
CA GLN A 122 9.54 -8.76 0.18
C GLN A 122 8.31 -9.37 -0.47
#